data_AF-A0A6B2DKL5-F1
#
_entry.id   AF-A0A6B2DKL5-F1
#
_cell.length_a   1.000
_cell.length_b   1.000
_cell.length_c   1.000
_cell.angle_alpha   90.00
_cell.angle_beta   90.00
_cell.angle_gamma   90.00
#
_symmetry.space_group_name_H-M   'P 1'
#
loop_
_entity.id
_entity.type
_entity.pdbx_description
1 polymer ?
#
loop_
_entity_poly.entity_id
_entity_poly.type
_entity_poly.pdbx_seq_one_letter_code
_entity_poly.pdbx_strand_id
1 'polypeptide(L)'
;MLVMAGNVIRANGRGKVLNRGKTLNADRDIPLPDWCVALLVRRRATAKNRDGPIFPSSTGTVLEASNVRNRAWRPFVAHAGYEWGDLPDVPQDGRHPPRR
;
A
#
# COMPACT_ATOMS: atom_id res chain seq x y z
N MET A 1 -0.13 17.60 -8.10
CA MET A 1 1.04 16.82 -7.70
C MET A 1 0.62 15.84 -6.61
N LEU A 2 0.79 14.54 -6.84
CA LEU A 2 0.55 13.49 -5.84
C LEU A 2 1.91 13.07 -5.28
N VAL A 3 2.09 13.18 -3.98
CA VAL A 3 3.36 12.88 -3.29
C VAL A 3 3.18 11.61 -2.47
N MET A 4 4.14 10.69 -2.56
CA MET A 4 4.20 9.49 -1.72
C MET A 4 5.07 9.82 -0.51
N ALA A 5 4.47 9.83 0.68
CA ALA A 5 5.17 10.19 1.91
C ALA A 5 4.99 9.11 2.99
N GLY A 6 6.12 8.69 3.57
CA GLY A 6 6.17 7.74 4.67
C GLY A 6 5.81 6.28 4.37
N ASN A 7 6.10 5.41 5.33
CA ASN A 7 5.67 4.02 5.37
C ASN A 7 4.69 3.80 6.52
N VAL A 8 3.84 2.77 6.43
CA VAL A 8 2.96 2.41 7.55
C VAL A 8 3.73 1.48 8.47
N ILE A 9 3.84 1.84 9.75
CA ILE A 9 4.42 0.96 10.77
C ILE A 9 3.38 0.58 11.81
N ARG A 10 3.58 -0.59 12.40
CA ARG A 10 2.87 -1.00 13.61
C ARG A 10 3.66 -0.50 14.81
N ALA A 11 3.06 0.34 15.65
CA ALA A 11 3.65 0.79 16.90
C ALA A 11 2.99 0.04 18.07
N ASN A 12 3.82 -0.59 18.91
CA ASN A 12 3.33 -1.32 20.10
C ASN A 12 2.50 -0.38 20.99
N GLY A 13 1.30 -0.83 21.37
CA GLY A 13 0.37 -0.07 22.22
C GLY A 13 -0.33 1.13 21.57
N ARG A 14 0.00 1.51 20.32
CA ARG A 14 -0.59 2.67 19.61
C ARG A 14 -1.28 2.34 18.29
N GLY A 15 -1.31 1.06 17.91
CA GLY A 15 -1.90 0.63 16.65
C GLY A 15 -1.05 1.02 15.45
N LYS A 16 -1.68 1.33 14.32
CA LYS A 16 -1.00 1.61 13.05
C LYS A 16 -0.71 3.10 12.96
N VAL A 17 0.56 3.44 12.76
CA VAL A 17 1.00 4.82 12.68
C VAL A 17 1.66 5.06 11.32
N LEU A 18 1.33 6.18 10.70
CA LEU A 18 2.05 6.65 9.52
C LEU A 18 3.45 7.07 9.96
N ASN A 19 4.46 6.30 9.60
CA ASN A 19 5.85 6.65 9.83
C ASN A 19 6.29 7.57 8.69
N ARG A 20 6.41 8.86 8.97
CA ARG A 20 7.00 9.84 8.04
C ARG A 20 8.52 9.66 7.84
N GLY A 21 9.10 8.59 8.38
CA GLY A 21 10.54 8.35 8.37
C GLY A 21 11.24 9.13 9.48
N LYS A 22 12.46 8.72 9.80
CA LYS A 22 13.35 9.47 10.70
C LYS A 22 14.08 10.60 9.97
N THR A 23 14.07 10.58 8.64
CA THR A 23 14.80 11.50 7.75
C THR A 23 14.01 11.73 6.47
N LEU A 24 14.22 12.88 5.83
CA LEU A 24 13.57 13.29 4.56
C LEU A 24 13.87 12.34 3.38
N ASN A 25 14.88 11.48 3.49
CA ASN A 25 15.26 10.50 2.45
C ASN A 25 14.20 9.43 2.17
N ALA A 26 13.16 9.30 3.01
CA ALA A 26 12.07 8.37 2.77
C ALA A 26 11.01 8.93 1.81
N ASP A 27 10.93 10.26 1.71
CA ASP A 27 10.00 10.94 0.81
C ASP A 27 10.63 10.99 -0.58
N ARG A 28 9.92 10.44 -1.56
CA ARG A 28 10.36 10.41 -2.94
C ARG A 28 9.19 10.65 -3.86
N ASP A 29 9.40 11.53 -4.83
CA ASP A 29 8.44 11.72 -5.90
C ASP A 29 8.48 10.51 -6.84
N ILE A 30 7.30 10.00 -7.18
CA ILE A 30 7.13 8.91 -8.11
C ILE A 30 6.31 9.46 -9.27
N PRO A 31 6.84 9.56 -10.50
CA PRO A 31 6.04 9.95 -11.64
C PRO A 31 4.92 8.93 -11.85
N LEU A 32 3.69 9.42 -11.91
CA LEU A 32 2.52 8.59 -12.15
C LEU A 32 2.00 8.84 -13.56
N PRO A 33 1.60 7.79 -14.29
CA PRO A 33 0.91 7.97 -15.56
C PRO A 33 -0.47 8.61 -15.33
N ASP A 34 -0.98 9.33 -16.33
CA ASP A 34 -2.22 10.12 -16.22
C ASP A 34 -3.43 9.29 -15.76
N TRP A 35 -3.55 8.05 -16.25
CA TRP A 35 -4.63 7.15 -15.84
C TRP A 35 -4.60 6.85 -14.33
N CYS A 36 -3.41 6.76 -13.73
CA CYS A 36 -3.24 6.47 -12.31
C CYS A 36 -3.58 7.71 -11.48
N VAL A 37 -3.17 8.90 -11.94
CA VAL A 37 -3.57 10.17 -11.34
C VAL A 37 -5.09 10.32 -11.36
N ALA A 38 -5.74 10.10 -12.51
CA ALA A 38 -7.19 10.16 -12.65
C ALA A 38 -7.90 9.17 -11.70
N LEU A 39 -7.38 7.94 -11.58
CA LEU A 39 -7.90 6.94 -10.64
C LEU A 39 -7.81 7.43 -9.20
N LEU A 40 -6.65 7.93 -8.77
CA LEU A 40 -6.43 8.38 -7.39
C LEU A 40 -7.29 9.61 -7.04
N VAL A 41 -7.42 10.56 -7.97
CA VAL A 41 -8.27 11.74 -7.83
C VAL A 41 -9.73 11.34 -7.71
N ARG A 42 -10.23 10.46 -8.59
CA ARG A 42 -11.61 9.96 -8.54
C ARG A 42 -11.91 9.28 -7.21
N ARG A 43 -11.00 8.45 -6.71
CA ARG A 43 -11.17 7.78 -5.41
C ARG A 43 -11.21 8.77 -4.25
N ARG A 44 -10.31 9.77 -4.24
CA ARG A 44 -10.29 10.83 -3.22
C ARG A 44 -11.61 11.62 -3.20
N ALA A 45 -12.17 11.91 -4.37
CA ALA A 45 -13.43 12.63 -4.48
C ALA A 45 -14.61 11.90 -3.82
N THR A 46 -14.61 10.56 -3.87
CA THR A 46 -15.64 9.69 -3.26
C THR A 46 -15.31 9.23 -1.84
N ALA A 47 -14.17 9.63 -1.27
CA ALA A 47 -13.75 9.17 0.05
C ALA A 47 -14.58 9.83 1.16
N LYS A 48 -15.02 9.03 2.15
CA LYS A 48 -15.74 9.52 3.33
C LYS A 48 -14.90 10.49 4.17
N ASN A 49 -13.60 10.24 4.27
CA ASN A 49 -12.63 11.12 4.91
C ASN A 49 -11.60 11.56 3.87
N ARG A 50 -11.65 12.83 3.49
CA ARG A 50 -10.72 13.41 2.50
C ARG A 50 -9.31 13.56 3.04
N ASP A 51 -9.10 13.59 4.35
CA ASP A 51 -7.78 13.69 4.98
C ASP A 51 -7.25 12.33 5.43
N GLY A 52 -8.05 11.27 5.24
CA GLY A 52 -7.68 9.90 5.53
C GLY A 52 -6.96 9.20 4.37
N PRO A 53 -6.68 7.88 4.53
CA PRO A 53 -6.07 7.08 3.47
C PRO A 53 -6.93 7.05 2.20
N ILE A 54 -6.31 7.13 1.02
CA ILE A 54 -7.00 6.98 -0.28
C ILE A 54 -7.59 5.57 -0.43
N PHE A 55 -6.92 4.57 0.15
CA PHE A 55 -7.36 3.17 0.22
C PHE A 55 -7.58 2.79 1.69
N PRO A 56 -8.73 3.16 2.28
CA PRO A 56 -9.00 2.83 3.67
C PRO A 56 -9.37 1.34 3.81
N SER A 57 -9.17 0.82 5.02
CA SER A 57 -9.79 -0.43 5.47
C SER A 57 -11.31 -0.25 5.62
N SER A 58 -12.03 -1.34 5.86
CA SER A 58 -13.48 -1.29 6.12
C SER A 58 -13.85 -0.39 7.31
N THR A 59 -12.93 -0.12 8.23
CA THR A 59 -13.12 0.78 9.38
C THR A 59 -12.58 2.19 9.15
N GLY A 60 -12.17 2.55 7.93
CA GLY A 60 -11.66 3.89 7.60
C GLY A 60 -10.18 4.12 7.95
N THR A 61 -9.49 3.10 8.45
CA THR A 61 -8.08 3.18 8.88
C THR A 61 -7.13 2.69 7.78
N VAL A 62 -5.82 2.71 8.05
CA VAL A 62 -4.83 2.19 7.11
C VAL A 62 -5.02 0.68 6.88
N LEU A 63 -4.99 0.28 5.62
CA LEU A 63 -5.10 -1.11 5.20
C LEU A 63 -3.81 -1.89 5.52
N GLU A 64 -3.95 -3.09 6.09
CA GLU A 64 -2.80 -3.97 6.37
C GLU A 64 -2.23 -4.53 5.07
N ALA A 65 -0.90 -4.63 4.97
CA ALA A 65 -0.23 -5.26 3.83
C ALA A 65 -0.68 -6.72 3.63
N SER A 66 -0.87 -7.47 4.73
CA SER A 66 -1.41 -8.83 4.67
C SER A 66 -2.85 -8.89 4.14
N ASN A 67 -3.67 -7.87 4.42
CA ASN A 67 -5.02 -7.78 3.87
C ASN A 67 -5.01 -7.38 2.39
N VAL A 68 -4.10 -6.50 1.97
CA VAL A 68 -3.89 -6.21 0.54
C VAL A 68 -3.56 -7.51 -0.19
N ARG A 69 -2.58 -8.27 0.29
CA ARG A 69 -2.17 -9.54 -0.32
C ARG A 69 -3.33 -10.55 -0.33
N ASN A 70 -3.88 -10.87 0.85
CA ASN A 70 -4.78 -12.00 1.00
C ASN A 70 -6.21 -11.73 0.50
N ARG A 71 -6.70 -10.49 0.63
CA ARG A 71 -8.09 -10.16 0.34
C ARG A 71 -8.29 -9.41 -0.99
N ALA A 72 -7.26 -8.77 -1.53
CA ALA A 72 -7.36 -8.07 -2.81
C ALA A 72 -6.53 -8.76 -3.88
N TRP A 73 -5.23 -8.98 -3.62
CA TRP A 73 -4.30 -9.47 -4.64
C TRP A 73 -4.55 -10.94 -5.01
N ARG A 74 -4.63 -11.85 -4.03
CA ARG A 74 -4.87 -13.28 -4.29
C ARG A 74 -6.17 -13.54 -5.06
N PRO A 75 -7.32 -12.93 -4.68
CA PRO A 75 -8.54 -13.07 -5.46
C PRO A 75 -8.44 -12.48 -6.87
N PHE A 76 -7.75 -11.34 -7.04
CA PHE A 76 -7.53 -10.73 -8.34
C PHE A 76 -6.73 -11.65 -9.27
N VAL A 77 -5.61 -12.20 -8.78
CA VAL A 77 -4.75 -13.14 -9.52
C VAL A 77 -5.55 -14.37 -9.96
N ALA A 78 -6.30 -14.97 -9.03
CA ALA A 78 -7.14 -16.13 -9.33
C ALA A 78 -8.23 -15.81 -10.36
N HIS A 79 -8.88 -14.64 -10.24
CA HIS A 79 -9.89 -14.20 -11.20
C HIS A 79 -9.30 -13.89 -12.59
N ALA A 80 -8.08 -13.36 -12.63
CA ALA A 80 -7.37 -13.06 -13.87
C ALA A 80 -6.75 -14.31 -14.53
N GLY A 81 -6.90 -15.49 -13.92
CA GLY A 81 -6.43 -16.76 -14.49
C GLY A 81 -4.92 -17.01 -14.34
N TYR A 82 -4.25 -16.32 -13.40
CA TYR A 82 -2.84 -16.58 -13.09
C TYR A 82 -2.72 -17.73 -12.08
N GLU A 83 -1.88 -18.71 -12.39
CA GLU A 83 -1.56 -19.83 -11.50
C GLU A 83 -0.59 -19.39 -10.39
N TRP A 84 -0.74 -19.97 -9.19
CA TRP A 84 0.04 -19.59 -8.01
C TRP A 84 1.56 -19.81 -8.16
N GLY A 85 1.97 -20.64 -9.13
CA GLY A 85 3.37 -20.91 -9.48
C GLY A 85 4.09 -19.78 -10.22
N ASP A 86 3.35 -18.81 -10.78
CA ASP A 86 3.92 -17.71 -11.58
C ASP A 86 4.18 -16.44 -10.76
N LEU A 87 3.75 -16.41 -9.49
CA LEU A 87 3.97 -15.25 -8.63
C LEU A 87 5.34 -15.31 -7.95
N PRO A 88 6.16 -14.24 -8.03
CA PRO A 88 7.39 -14.18 -7.27
C PRO A 88 7.07 -14.27 -5.77
N ASP A 89 7.81 -15.12 -5.07
CA ASP A 89 7.68 -15.25 -3.62
C ASP A 89 8.10 -13.95 -2.96
N VAL A 90 7.12 -13.19 -2.44
CA VAL A 90 7.37 -11.94 -1.72
C VAL A 90 7.57 -12.28 -0.25
N PRO A 91 8.79 -12.10 0.31
CA PRO A 91 9.09 -12.41 1.70
C PRO A 91 8.14 -11.66 2.65
N GLN A 92 7.62 -12.37 3.64
CA GLN A 92 6.63 -11.85 4.58
C GLN A 92 7.24 -11.02 5.71
N ASP A 93 8.57 -11.05 5.87
CA ASP A 93 9.31 -10.19 6.77
C ASP A 93 10.31 -9.38 5.94
N GLY A 94 10.61 -8.14 6.35
CA GLY A 94 11.52 -7.26 5.61
C GLY A 94 12.99 -7.72 5.62
N ARG A 95 13.30 -9.02 5.68
CA ARG A 95 14.67 -9.52 5.49
C ARG A 95 14.94 -9.69 4.01
N HIS A 96 15.98 -8.98 3.58
CA HIS A 96 16.61 -9.19 2.28
C HIS A 96 17.08 -10.65 2.19
N PRO A 97 16.87 -11.36 1.07
CA PRO A 97 17.57 -12.63 0.84
C PRO A 97 19.09 -12.38 0.90
N PRO A 98 19.88 -13.31 1.46
CA PRO A 98 21.33 -13.14 1.53
C PRO A 98 21.87 -12.98 0.12
N ARG A 99 22.66 -11.92 -0.09
CA ARG A 99 23.40 -11.71 -1.34
C ARG A 99 24.40 -12.86 -1.45
N ARG A 100 24.29 -13.66 -2.51
CA ARG A 100 25.37 -14.54 -2.97
C ARG A 100 26.44 -13.70 -3.67
#